data_AF-A0A0N5C4M0-F1
#
_entry.id   AF-A0A0N5C4M0-F1
#
_cell.length_a   1.000
_cell.length_b   1.000
_cell.length_c   1.000
_cell.angle_alpha   90.00
_cell.angle_beta   90.00
_cell.angle_gamma   90.00
#
_symmetry.space_group_name_H-M   'P 1'
#
loop_
_entity.id
_entity.type
_entity.pdbx_description
1 polymer ?
#
loop_
_entity_poly.entity_id
_entity_poly.type
_entity_poly.pdbx_seq_one_letter_code
_entity_poly.pdbx_strand_id
1 'polypeptide(L)'
;MSSPGLLTILPLVLLLSGFHQAEGQCKTFRNYYVLGRVESSPVTESKCDYNDTCTYVSMDIPALAVGSFSGCSGDVHMRLVVQVLARRRDLRDSVEDFLKKNGMSLGFPKFSKLQKYGDQLHTFDTISGPAKIFLHFYEQGEDYPYPAVRFEGPTLNATSVQCTTDGLGLGLGKKECYEGYCSFAEFASVSRDGKSQVSKKIQACPNELYEELYMLSKGIVPSNFSQALLNDLTTVAHTCTQKNTHTYLSKGGLSSYYWHVDCSVPVHRIRASHVPQFIFHTPHQYFSFPVYKDDEW
;
A
#
# COMPACT_ATOMS: atom_id res chain seq x y z
N MET A 1 -49.42 23.89 -64.04
CA MET A 1 -48.24 24.18 -63.19
C MET A 1 -48.55 23.67 -61.80
N SER A 2 -48.15 22.44 -61.49
CA SER A 2 -48.29 21.81 -60.18
C SER A 2 -46.90 21.35 -59.76
N SER A 3 -46.38 21.94 -58.69
CA SER A 3 -45.11 21.58 -58.08
C SER A 3 -45.38 20.60 -56.93
N PRO A 4 -44.87 19.37 -56.97
CA PRO A 4 -44.84 18.49 -55.81
C PRO A 4 -43.46 18.59 -55.15
N GLY A 5 -43.44 18.67 -53.83
CA GLY A 5 -42.22 18.35 -53.08
C GLY A 5 -41.94 19.33 -51.95
N LEU A 6 -42.64 19.19 -50.82
CA LEU A 6 -42.13 19.73 -49.56
C LEU A 6 -42.73 19.06 -48.31
N LEU A 7 -43.12 17.77 -48.38
CA LEU A 7 -43.92 17.16 -47.29
C LEU A 7 -43.40 15.83 -46.71
N THR A 8 -42.14 15.47 -46.97
CA THR A 8 -41.58 14.19 -46.46
C THR A 8 -40.34 14.34 -45.57
N ILE A 9 -39.85 15.55 -45.29
CA ILE A 9 -38.62 15.74 -44.48
C ILE A 9 -38.92 15.92 -42.98
N LEU A 10 -40.12 16.39 -42.61
CA LEU A 10 -40.46 16.70 -41.22
C LEU A 10 -40.47 15.50 -40.24
N PRO A 11 -40.94 14.28 -40.61
CA PRO A 11 -40.98 13.19 -39.64
C PRO A 11 -39.59 12.58 -39.36
N LEU A 12 -38.59 12.80 -40.24
CA LEU A 12 -37.23 12.30 -40.04
C LEU A 12 -36.43 13.14 -39.03
N VAL A 13 -36.66 14.47 -39.01
CA VAL A 13 -35.99 15.39 -38.07
C VAL A 13 -36.50 15.20 -36.64
N LEU A 14 -37.78 14.87 -36.46
CA LEU A 14 -38.37 14.56 -35.15
C LEU A 14 -37.94 13.20 -34.58
N LEU A 15 -37.66 12.21 -35.44
CA LEU A 15 -37.10 10.91 -35.05
C LEU A 15 -35.62 11.02 -34.62
N LEU A 16 -34.86 11.96 -35.18
CA LEU A 16 -33.47 12.21 -34.80
C LEU A 16 -33.34 13.05 -33.52
N SER A 17 -34.32 13.89 -33.17
CA SER A 17 -34.35 14.59 -31.87
C SER A 17 -34.75 13.68 -30.69
N GLY A 18 -35.27 12.48 -30.95
CA GLY A 18 -35.60 11.48 -29.92
C GLY A 18 -34.39 10.72 -29.37
N PHE A 19 -33.24 10.79 -30.04
CA PHE A 19 -31.96 10.29 -29.51
C PHE A 19 -31.24 11.40 -28.73
N HIS A 20 -31.96 12.12 -27.86
CA HIS A 20 -31.29 12.74 -26.74
C HIS A 20 -30.64 11.61 -25.97
N GLN A 21 -29.30 11.53 -26.10
CA GLN A 21 -28.42 10.71 -25.28
C GLN A 21 -28.97 10.70 -23.87
N ALA A 22 -29.57 9.59 -23.45
CA ALA A 22 -29.85 9.38 -22.05
C ALA A 22 -28.47 9.37 -21.40
N GLU A 23 -28.09 10.52 -20.83
CA GLU A 23 -26.83 10.65 -20.11
C GLU A 23 -26.91 9.66 -18.96
N GLY A 24 -26.25 8.52 -19.13
CA GLY A 24 -26.17 7.50 -18.11
C GLY A 24 -25.50 8.07 -16.86
N GLN A 25 -25.79 7.48 -15.72
CA GLN A 25 -25.16 7.85 -14.45
C GLN A 25 -24.36 6.67 -13.91
N CYS A 26 -23.27 6.96 -13.19
CA CYS A 26 -22.51 5.96 -12.46
C CYS A 26 -22.97 5.89 -11.02
N LYS A 27 -23.13 4.67 -10.51
CA LYS A 27 -23.23 4.44 -9.06
C LYS A 27 -21.88 4.69 -8.41
N THR A 28 -21.86 5.67 -7.51
CA THR A 28 -20.68 6.11 -6.79
C THR A 28 -20.80 5.76 -5.31
N PHE A 29 -19.73 5.23 -4.73
CA PHE A 29 -19.64 4.99 -3.29
C PHE A 29 -18.20 4.77 -2.87
N ARG A 30 -17.97 4.82 -1.55
CA ARG A 30 -16.71 4.46 -0.91
C ARG A 30 -17.04 3.55 0.25
N ASN A 31 -16.33 2.43 0.35
CA ASN A 31 -16.39 1.55 1.50
C ASN A 31 -15.05 0.81 1.62
N TYR A 32 -14.04 1.52 2.10
CA TYR A 32 -12.72 0.95 2.27
C TYR A 32 -12.02 1.49 3.51
N TYR A 33 -11.19 0.64 4.10
CA TYR A 33 -10.32 0.96 5.21
C TYR A 33 -8.92 1.23 4.67
N VAL A 34 -8.28 2.34 5.04
CA VAL A 34 -6.91 2.70 4.67
C VAL A 34 -6.19 3.31 5.87
N LEU A 35 -4.99 2.79 6.20
CA LEU A 35 -4.13 3.32 7.27
C LEU A 35 -4.87 3.62 8.59
N GLY A 36 -5.77 2.72 9.03
CA GLY A 36 -6.50 2.94 10.28
C GLY A 36 -7.88 3.58 10.15
N ARG A 37 -8.23 4.11 8.97
CA ARG A 37 -9.42 4.95 8.77
C ARG A 37 -10.37 4.32 7.77
N VAL A 38 -11.65 4.35 8.09
CA VAL A 38 -12.75 3.93 7.22
C VAL A 38 -13.21 5.14 6.42
N GLU A 39 -13.16 5.00 5.11
CA GLU A 39 -13.75 5.90 4.14
C GLU A 39 -15.07 5.28 3.67
N SER A 40 -16.18 5.86 4.13
CA SER A 40 -17.53 5.37 3.82
C SER A 40 -18.41 6.48 3.27
N SER A 41 -19.18 6.16 2.24
CA SER A 41 -20.25 7.01 1.73
C SER A 41 -21.44 6.15 1.29
N PRO A 42 -22.69 6.66 1.40
CA PRO A 42 -23.82 5.98 0.79
C PRO A 42 -23.63 5.87 -0.73
N VAL A 43 -24.36 4.94 -1.34
CA VAL A 43 -24.44 4.84 -2.79
C VAL A 43 -25.22 6.03 -3.32
N THR A 44 -24.61 6.78 -4.24
CA THR A 44 -25.23 7.93 -4.91
C THR A 44 -24.98 7.86 -6.40
N GLU A 45 -25.89 8.36 -7.22
CA GLU A 45 -25.70 8.44 -8.66
C GLU A 45 -24.98 9.73 -9.02
N SER A 46 -23.99 9.63 -9.90
CA SER A 46 -23.21 10.78 -10.39
C SER A 46 -23.08 10.71 -11.89
N LYS A 47 -23.24 11.86 -12.54
CA LYS A 47 -23.02 12.00 -13.98
C LYS A 47 -21.55 12.23 -14.24
N CYS A 48 -20.94 11.40 -15.08
CA CYS A 48 -19.54 11.55 -15.46
C CYS A 48 -19.43 12.35 -16.77
N ASP A 49 -18.21 12.73 -17.13
CA ASP A 49 -17.96 13.32 -18.45
C ASP A 49 -18.40 12.34 -19.55
N TYR A 50 -18.88 12.86 -20.69
CA TYR A 50 -19.44 12.04 -21.78
C TYR A 50 -18.48 10.95 -22.31
N ASN A 51 -17.16 11.17 -22.20
CA ASN A 51 -16.13 10.23 -22.63
C ASN A 51 -15.55 9.40 -21.47
N ASP A 52 -16.16 9.47 -20.29
CA ASP A 52 -15.73 8.73 -19.11
C ASP A 52 -16.60 7.48 -18.90
N THR A 53 -16.02 6.49 -18.23
CA THR A 53 -16.64 5.21 -17.89
C THR A 53 -16.86 5.13 -16.39
N CYS A 54 -17.78 4.28 -15.96
CA CYS A 54 -17.86 3.91 -14.56
C CYS A 54 -16.76 2.90 -14.25
N THR A 55 -16.19 3.00 -13.05
CA THR A 55 -15.16 2.08 -12.60
C THR A 55 -15.42 1.64 -11.17
N TYR A 56 -15.39 0.34 -10.96
CA TYR A 56 -15.41 -0.30 -9.65
C TYR A 56 -14.02 -0.83 -9.32
N VAL A 57 -13.58 -0.60 -8.08
CA VAL A 57 -12.31 -1.10 -7.55
C VAL A 57 -12.60 -1.88 -6.28
N SER A 58 -11.99 -3.07 -6.16
CA SER A 58 -11.89 -3.77 -4.89
C SER A 58 -10.45 -4.17 -4.63
N MET A 59 -9.97 -3.97 -3.40
CA MET A 59 -8.57 -4.18 -3.05
C MET A 59 -8.41 -4.82 -1.68
N ASP A 60 -7.36 -5.61 -1.54
CA ASP A 60 -6.87 -6.20 -0.30
C ASP A 60 -5.35 -6.09 -0.29
N ILE A 61 -4.85 -5.09 0.43
CA ILE A 61 -3.45 -4.70 0.49
C ILE A 61 -3.00 -4.83 1.95
N PRO A 62 -2.20 -5.86 2.28
CA PRO A 62 -1.84 -6.16 3.66
C PRO A 62 -1.22 -4.95 4.37
N ALA A 63 -1.70 -4.69 5.60
CA ALA A 63 -1.30 -3.57 6.45
C ALA A 63 -1.45 -2.15 5.85
N LEU A 64 -2.13 -1.99 4.70
CA LEU A 64 -2.36 -0.68 4.09
C LEU A 64 -3.85 -0.39 3.89
N ALA A 65 -4.54 -1.19 3.08
CA ALA A 65 -5.90 -0.88 2.66
C ALA A 65 -6.72 -2.13 2.30
N VAL A 66 -8.01 -2.14 2.63
CA VAL A 66 -8.94 -3.21 2.25
C VAL A 66 -10.34 -2.65 2.03
N GLY A 67 -11.02 -3.07 0.97
CA GLY A 67 -12.40 -2.67 0.70
C GLY A 67 -12.71 -2.46 -0.77
N SER A 68 -13.68 -1.60 -1.05
CA SER A 68 -14.08 -1.25 -2.41
C SER A 68 -14.61 0.18 -2.54
N PHE A 69 -14.57 0.72 -3.75
CA PHE A 69 -15.17 1.99 -4.11
C PHE A 69 -15.54 2.00 -5.60
N SER A 70 -16.49 2.85 -5.97
CA SER A 70 -16.97 2.98 -7.34
C SER A 70 -17.21 4.44 -7.70
N GLY A 71 -17.10 4.77 -8.98
CA GLY A 71 -17.57 6.03 -9.55
C GLY A 71 -17.00 6.30 -10.94
N CYS A 72 -16.95 7.58 -11.34
CA CYS A 72 -16.34 7.99 -12.60
C CYS A 72 -14.85 7.61 -12.63
N SER A 73 -14.33 7.17 -13.78
CA SER A 73 -12.97 6.60 -13.85
C SER A 73 -11.89 7.60 -13.43
N GLY A 74 -12.05 8.89 -13.71
CA GLY A 74 -11.11 9.93 -13.26
C GLY A 74 -11.08 10.09 -11.74
N ASP A 75 -12.24 10.01 -11.11
CA ASP A 75 -12.44 10.11 -9.67
C ASP A 75 -11.88 8.88 -8.94
N VAL A 76 -12.15 7.71 -9.50
CA VAL A 76 -11.63 6.42 -9.05
C VAL A 76 -10.11 6.37 -9.19
N HIS A 77 -9.56 6.87 -10.30
CA HIS A 77 -8.13 6.99 -10.51
C HIS A 77 -7.45 7.83 -9.44
N MET A 78 -7.98 9.02 -9.15
CA MET A 78 -7.43 9.90 -8.11
C MET A 78 -7.42 9.20 -6.75
N ARG A 79 -8.50 8.49 -6.41
CA ARG A 79 -8.57 7.71 -5.15
C ARG A 79 -7.54 6.60 -5.12
N LEU A 80 -7.50 5.74 -6.14
CA LEU A 80 -6.57 4.62 -6.17
C LEU A 80 -5.12 5.11 -6.16
N VAL A 81 -4.74 6.00 -7.07
CA VAL A 81 -3.34 6.41 -7.24
C VAL A 81 -2.86 7.30 -6.10
N VAL A 82 -3.61 8.35 -5.74
CA VAL A 82 -3.15 9.34 -4.77
C VAL A 82 -3.45 8.93 -3.33
N GLN A 83 -4.60 8.30 -3.08
CA GLN A 83 -5.00 8.00 -1.70
C GLN A 83 -4.53 6.63 -1.23
N VAL A 84 -4.29 5.67 -2.14
CA VAL A 84 -3.87 4.30 -1.82
C VAL A 84 -2.44 4.02 -2.28
N LEU A 85 -2.19 3.99 -3.60
CA LEU A 85 -0.89 3.56 -4.14
C LEU A 85 0.25 4.47 -3.69
N ALA A 86 0.04 5.79 -3.64
CA ALA A 86 1.07 6.75 -3.23
C ALA A 86 1.43 6.68 -1.72
N ARG A 87 0.68 5.92 -0.91
CA ARG A 87 0.95 5.79 0.53
C ARG A 87 2.12 4.87 0.86
N ARG A 88 2.50 4.00 -0.09
CA ARG A 88 3.57 3.02 0.05
C ARG A 88 4.32 2.84 -1.25
N ARG A 89 5.63 3.07 -1.22
CA ARG A 89 6.46 3.04 -2.43
C ARG A 89 6.53 1.65 -3.04
N ASP A 90 6.61 0.60 -2.24
CA ASP A 90 6.70 -0.78 -2.71
C ASP A 90 5.48 -1.20 -3.54
N LEU A 91 4.30 -0.79 -3.10
CA LEU A 91 3.06 -0.96 -3.83
C LEU A 91 3.05 -0.15 -5.13
N ARG A 92 3.41 1.15 -5.06
CA ARG A 92 3.46 2.01 -6.24
C ARG A 92 4.42 1.45 -7.29
N ASP A 93 5.64 1.10 -6.90
CA ASP A 93 6.66 0.59 -7.80
C ASP A 93 6.20 -0.73 -8.45
N SER A 94 5.58 -1.63 -7.69
CA SER A 94 5.04 -2.89 -8.22
C SER A 94 3.93 -2.69 -9.25
N VAL A 95 3.01 -1.75 -8.99
CA VAL A 95 1.96 -1.40 -9.96
C VAL A 95 2.55 -0.68 -11.17
N GLU A 96 3.50 0.24 -10.98
CA GLU A 96 4.17 0.91 -12.08
C GLU A 96 4.93 -0.06 -12.99
N ASP A 97 5.62 -1.05 -12.43
CA ASP A 97 6.33 -2.06 -13.19
C ASP A 97 5.38 -2.91 -14.02
N PHE A 98 4.22 -3.27 -13.47
CA PHE A 98 3.16 -3.94 -14.22
C PHE A 98 2.66 -3.06 -15.38
N LEU A 99 2.40 -1.77 -15.13
CA LEU A 99 1.93 -0.86 -16.17
C LEU A 99 2.98 -0.65 -17.26
N LYS A 100 4.26 -0.44 -16.89
CA LYS A 100 5.38 -0.26 -17.82
C LYS A 100 5.57 -1.48 -18.71
N LYS A 101 5.54 -2.70 -18.16
CA LYS A 101 5.60 -3.96 -18.93
C LYS A 101 4.50 -4.07 -19.98
N ASN A 102 3.37 -3.40 -19.73
CA ASN A 102 2.20 -3.40 -20.59
C ASN A 102 2.06 -2.10 -21.42
N GLY A 103 3.10 -1.27 -21.50
CA GLY A 103 3.12 -0.05 -22.31
C GLY A 103 2.25 1.09 -21.75
N MET A 104 2.04 1.14 -20.44
CA MET A 104 1.16 2.10 -19.76
C MET A 104 1.90 2.84 -18.64
N SER A 105 1.27 3.88 -18.08
CA SER A 105 1.76 4.58 -16.89
C SER A 105 0.62 5.05 -15.99
N LEU A 106 0.92 5.28 -14.70
CA LEU A 106 -0.01 5.88 -13.73
C LEU A 106 -0.35 7.34 -14.04
N GLY A 107 0.46 8.04 -14.85
CA GLY A 107 0.28 9.45 -15.18
C GLY A 107 -0.55 9.72 -16.44
N PHE A 108 -1.07 8.68 -17.12
CA PHE A 108 -1.80 8.86 -18.37
C PHE A 108 -3.24 9.36 -18.14
N PRO A 109 -3.72 10.36 -18.91
CA PRO A 109 -4.99 11.05 -18.68
C PRO A 109 -6.28 10.24 -18.91
N LYS A 110 -6.22 8.91 -19.07
CA LYS A 110 -7.41 8.07 -19.23
C LYS A 110 -7.21 6.73 -18.55
N PHE A 111 -7.56 6.66 -17.26
CA PHE A 111 -7.62 5.42 -16.48
C PHE A 111 -8.46 4.33 -17.16
N SER A 112 -9.44 4.73 -17.99
CA SER A 112 -10.20 3.85 -18.88
C SER A 112 -9.36 3.02 -19.86
N LYS A 113 -8.11 3.39 -20.18
CA LYS A 113 -7.20 2.52 -20.95
C LYS A 113 -6.85 1.22 -20.22
N LEU A 114 -7.03 1.18 -18.90
CA LEU A 114 -6.89 -0.03 -18.10
C LEU A 114 -8.05 -1.00 -18.29
N GLN A 115 -9.10 -0.66 -19.05
CA GLN A 115 -10.24 -1.54 -19.33
C GLN A 115 -9.82 -2.90 -19.90
N LYS A 116 -8.76 -2.97 -20.72
CA LYS A 116 -8.20 -4.24 -21.21
C LYS A 116 -7.73 -5.18 -20.09
N TYR A 117 -7.37 -4.61 -18.94
CA TYR A 117 -6.93 -5.33 -17.74
C TYR A 117 -8.01 -5.31 -16.65
N GLY A 118 -9.23 -4.85 -16.98
CA GLY A 118 -10.40 -5.01 -16.13
C GLY A 118 -10.80 -6.49 -16.01
N ASP A 119 -11.71 -6.75 -15.08
CA ASP A 119 -12.31 -8.07 -14.83
C ASP A 119 -11.31 -9.15 -14.43
N GLN A 120 -10.16 -8.73 -13.93
CA GLN A 120 -9.09 -9.60 -13.47
C GLN A 120 -8.60 -9.15 -12.10
N LEU A 121 -8.32 -10.12 -11.25
CA LEU A 121 -7.67 -9.89 -9.96
C LEU A 121 -6.15 -9.84 -10.18
N HIS A 122 -5.58 -8.66 -10.07
CA HIS A 122 -4.13 -8.46 -10.16
C HIS A 122 -3.50 -8.64 -8.79
N THR A 123 -2.42 -9.42 -8.74
CA THR A 123 -1.64 -9.63 -7.51
C THR A 123 -0.25 -9.01 -7.68
N PHE A 124 0.19 -8.26 -6.67
CA PHE A 124 1.47 -7.57 -6.63
C PHE A 124 2.25 -7.98 -5.38
N ASP A 125 3.53 -8.30 -5.54
CA ASP A 125 4.40 -8.62 -4.42
C ASP A 125 4.77 -7.32 -3.69
N THR A 126 4.33 -7.18 -2.45
CA THR A 126 4.68 -6.03 -1.58
C THR A 126 5.43 -6.53 -0.35
N ILE A 127 6.15 -5.65 0.34
CA ILE A 127 6.96 -6.06 1.50
C ILE A 127 6.13 -6.61 2.65
N SER A 128 4.88 -6.16 2.79
CA SER A 128 3.94 -6.64 3.80
C SER A 128 3.14 -7.89 3.37
N GLY A 129 3.38 -8.40 2.16
CA GLY A 129 2.65 -9.54 1.59
C GLY A 129 2.00 -9.23 0.23
N PRO A 130 1.32 -10.21 -0.38
CA PRO A 130 0.71 -10.05 -1.70
C PRO A 130 -0.48 -9.07 -1.65
N ALA A 131 -0.39 -7.97 -2.38
CA ALA A 131 -1.47 -7.03 -2.57
C ALA A 131 -2.36 -7.47 -3.74
N LYS A 132 -3.66 -7.36 -3.58
CA LYS A 132 -4.66 -7.75 -4.58
C LYS A 132 -5.49 -6.54 -4.99
N ILE A 133 -5.63 -6.30 -6.28
CA ILE A 133 -6.43 -5.20 -6.83
C ILE A 133 -7.28 -5.75 -7.99
N PHE A 134 -8.58 -5.58 -7.88
CA PHE A 134 -9.56 -5.87 -8.91
C PHE A 134 -10.13 -4.56 -9.46
N LEU A 135 -10.22 -4.45 -10.79
CA LEU A 135 -10.80 -3.33 -11.51
C LEU A 135 -11.92 -3.84 -12.41
N HIS A 136 -13.07 -3.17 -12.43
CA HIS A 136 -14.13 -3.42 -13.40
C HIS A 136 -14.55 -2.09 -14.03
N PHE A 137 -14.73 -2.07 -15.34
CA PHE A 137 -15.10 -0.89 -16.12
C PHE A 137 -16.41 -1.18 -16.84
N TYR A 138 -17.36 -0.26 -16.76
CA TYR A 138 -18.69 -0.40 -17.34
C TYR A 138 -19.22 0.95 -17.83
N GLU A 139 -20.19 0.90 -18.74
CA GLU A 139 -20.72 2.11 -19.36
C GLU A 139 -21.63 2.89 -18.39
N GLN A 140 -21.75 4.19 -18.62
CA GLN A 140 -22.66 5.02 -17.83
C GLN A 140 -24.11 4.57 -18.04
N GLY A 141 -24.86 4.40 -16.96
CA GLY A 141 -26.23 3.87 -16.99
C GLY A 141 -26.32 2.34 -16.95
N GLU A 142 -25.20 1.61 -17.05
CA GLU A 142 -25.17 0.19 -16.73
C GLU A 142 -25.12 0.00 -15.22
N ASP A 143 -25.90 -0.97 -14.72
CA ASP A 143 -25.85 -1.35 -13.31
C ASP A 143 -24.81 -2.45 -13.09
N TYR A 144 -24.05 -2.33 -12.00
CA TYR A 144 -23.12 -3.35 -11.53
C TYR A 144 -23.44 -3.76 -10.09
N PRO A 145 -24.60 -4.40 -9.86
CA PRO A 145 -25.10 -4.66 -8.50
C PRO A 145 -24.37 -5.81 -7.80
N TYR A 146 -23.73 -6.71 -8.55
CA TYR A 146 -23.09 -7.91 -8.04
C TYR A 146 -21.62 -7.97 -8.47
N PRO A 147 -20.72 -7.30 -7.73
CA PRO A 147 -19.31 -7.34 -8.07
C PRO A 147 -18.74 -8.75 -7.93
N ALA A 148 -18.02 -9.22 -8.95
CA ALA A 148 -17.40 -10.54 -8.96
C ALA A 148 -16.36 -10.72 -7.84
N VAL A 149 -15.68 -9.64 -7.46
CA VAL A 149 -14.71 -9.60 -6.36
C VAL A 149 -15.10 -8.48 -5.43
N ARG A 150 -15.23 -8.79 -4.14
CA ARG A 150 -15.51 -7.83 -3.10
C ARG A 150 -14.72 -8.19 -1.84
N PHE A 151 -13.74 -7.37 -1.54
CA PHE A 151 -13.04 -7.38 -0.26
C PHE A 151 -13.79 -6.49 0.73
N GLU A 152 -13.95 -6.97 1.96
CA GLU A 152 -14.63 -6.25 3.03
C GLU A 152 -13.64 -5.90 4.13
N GLY A 153 -13.54 -4.60 4.42
CA GLY A 153 -12.73 -4.10 5.52
C GLY A 153 -13.54 -3.95 6.81
N PRO A 154 -12.87 -3.56 7.92
CA PRO A 154 -13.54 -3.11 9.12
C PRO A 154 -14.51 -1.95 8.84
N THR A 155 -15.61 -1.89 9.58
CA THR A 155 -16.61 -0.81 9.48
C THR A 155 -16.34 0.37 10.40
N LEU A 156 -15.37 0.24 11.31
CA LEU A 156 -14.97 1.26 12.27
C LEU A 156 -13.50 1.62 12.10
N ASN A 157 -13.17 2.88 12.38
CA ASN A 157 -11.79 3.34 12.49
C ASN A 157 -11.06 2.53 13.57
N ALA A 158 -9.77 2.28 13.37
CA ALA A 158 -8.93 1.77 14.43
C ALA A 158 -8.77 2.82 15.53
N THR A 159 -8.59 2.34 16.76
CA THR A 159 -8.24 3.21 17.89
C THR A 159 -6.80 3.65 17.72
N SER A 160 -6.60 4.94 17.49
CA SER A 160 -5.28 5.55 17.37
C SER A 160 -4.41 5.32 18.60
N VAL A 161 -3.11 5.12 18.41
CA VAL A 161 -2.13 4.91 19.49
C VAL A 161 -0.99 5.91 19.40
N GLN A 162 -0.41 6.29 20.55
CA GLN A 162 0.81 7.09 20.59
C GLN A 162 2.03 6.18 20.60
N CYS A 163 2.84 6.28 19.54
CA CYS A 163 4.10 5.58 19.41
C CYS A 163 5.25 6.51 19.71
N THR A 164 6.23 6.02 20.44
CA THR A 164 7.53 6.69 20.53
C THR A 164 8.21 6.57 19.17
N THR A 165 8.78 7.66 18.68
CA THR A 165 9.53 7.68 17.43
C THR A 165 10.93 8.19 17.68
N ASP A 166 11.90 7.49 17.12
CA ASP A 166 13.27 7.97 17.08
C ASP A 166 13.35 9.11 16.05
N GLY A 167 13.15 10.34 16.51
CA GLY A 167 13.44 11.50 15.69
C GLY A 167 14.95 11.61 15.55
N LEU A 168 15.51 11.20 14.40
CA LEU A 168 16.86 11.48 13.88
C LEU A 168 17.78 12.30 14.84
N GLY A 169 18.18 11.72 15.97
CA GLY A 169 19.10 12.34 16.94
C GLY A 169 18.63 13.58 17.72
N LEU A 170 17.33 13.92 17.80
CA LEU A 170 16.88 15.16 18.49
C LEU A 170 15.78 14.96 19.57
N GLY A 171 15.55 13.73 20.01
CA GLY A 171 14.71 13.41 21.17
C GLY A 171 13.53 12.50 20.87
N LEU A 172 12.94 11.93 21.93
CA LEU A 172 11.78 11.03 21.89
C LEU A 172 10.52 11.79 21.47
N GLY A 173 10.28 11.90 20.17
CA GLY A 173 9.00 12.36 19.65
C GLY A 173 7.91 11.33 19.95
N LYS A 174 6.71 11.78 20.27
CA LYS A 174 5.51 10.92 20.24
C LYS A 174 4.77 11.21 18.94
N LYS A 175 4.49 10.17 18.17
CA LYS A 175 3.69 10.24 16.95
C LYS A 175 2.40 9.48 17.14
N GLU A 176 1.32 10.06 16.66
CA GLU A 176 0.03 9.41 16.62
C GLU A 176 -0.05 8.48 15.39
N CYS A 177 -0.30 7.20 15.61
CA CYS A 177 -0.44 6.19 14.56
C CYS A 177 -1.89 5.71 14.50
N TYR A 178 -2.58 6.06 13.41
CA TYR A 178 -3.99 5.76 13.21
C TYR A 178 -4.23 4.28 12.89
N GLU A 179 -3.21 3.54 12.46
CA GLU A 179 -3.24 2.11 12.20
C GLU A 179 -3.56 1.28 13.47
N GLY A 180 -3.43 1.91 14.64
CA GLY A 180 -3.83 1.37 15.94
C GLY A 180 -2.83 0.45 16.62
N TYR A 181 -1.57 0.46 16.16
CA TYR A 181 -0.45 -0.24 16.81
C TYR A 181 0.87 0.49 16.52
N CYS A 182 1.89 0.19 17.32
CA CYS A 182 3.25 0.70 17.11
C CYS A 182 4.11 -0.36 16.47
N SER A 183 5.19 0.07 15.82
CA SER A 183 6.18 -0.84 15.27
C SER A 183 7.57 -0.50 15.80
N PHE A 184 8.26 -1.53 16.27
CA PHE A 184 9.67 -1.50 16.63
C PHE A 184 10.38 -2.61 15.86
N ALA A 185 11.47 -2.26 15.19
CA ALA A 185 12.33 -3.23 14.53
C ALA A 185 13.79 -2.92 14.86
N GLU A 186 14.54 -3.96 15.21
CA GLU A 186 15.98 -3.91 15.41
C GLU A 186 16.60 -5.02 14.58
N PHE A 187 17.64 -4.70 13.82
CA PHE A 187 18.36 -5.71 13.06
C PHE A 187 19.85 -5.41 13.06
N ALA A 188 20.63 -6.48 13.02
CA ALA A 188 22.07 -6.43 12.96
C ALA A 188 22.61 -7.53 12.04
N SER A 189 23.69 -7.26 11.33
CA SER A 189 24.39 -8.29 10.58
C SER A 189 25.89 -8.04 10.55
N VAL A 190 26.64 -9.07 10.18
CA VAL A 190 28.00 -8.86 9.67
C VAL A 190 27.92 -7.96 8.43
N SER A 191 28.85 -7.03 8.29
CA SER A 191 28.92 -6.12 7.15
C SER A 191 29.19 -6.89 5.86
N ARG A 192 28.80 -6.34 4.70
CA ARG A 192 29.04 -6.99 3.40
C ARG A 192 30.51 -7.32 3.13
N ASP A 193 31.44 -6.50 3.63
CA ASP A 193 32.88 -6.73 3.50
C ASP A 193 33.45 -7.67 4.58
N GLY A 194 32.62 -8.11 5.53
CA GLY A 194 33.00 -9.02 6.60
C GLY A 194 33.85 -8.40 7.70
N LYS A 195 34.04 -7.07 7.70
CA LYS A 195 35.00 -6.38 8.59
C LYS A 195 34.38 -5.84 9.86
N SER A 196 33.06 -5.68 9.91
CA SER A 196 32.38 -5.09 11.06
C SER A 196 31.00 -5.70 11.28
N GLN A 197 30.38 -5.32 12.40
CA GLN A 197 28.96 -5.52 12.64
C GLN A 197 28.25 -4.18 12.39
N VAL A 198 27.11 -4.24 11.72
CA VAL A 198 26.25 -3.09 11.49
C VAL A 198 24.89 -3.38 12.08
N SER A 199 24.27 -2.36 12.68
CA SER A 199 22.94 -2.47 13.30
C SER A 199 22.10 -1.25 13.01
N LYS A 200 20.77 -1.43 13.00
CA LYS A 200 19.81 -0.34 12.90
C LYS A 200 18.59 -0.65 13.74
N LYS A 201 18.06 0.40 14.36
CA LYS A 201 16.80 0.41 15.09
C LYS A 201 15.84 1.34 14.38
N ILE A 202 14.58 0.94 14.35
CA ILE A 202 13.48 1.71 13.79
C ILE A 202 12.35 1.65 14.80
N GLN A 203 11.93 2.81 15.28
CA GLN A 203 10.71 2.95 16.06
C GLN A 203 9.81 3.97 15.37
N ALA A 204 8.69 3.51 14.81
CA ALA A 204 7.84 4.33 13.95
C ALA A 204 6.39 3.79 13.89
N CYS A 205 5.52 4.54 13.20
CA CYS A 205 4.24 3.97 12.76
C CYS A 205 4.47 2.83 11.76
N PRO A 206 3.58 1.83 11.68
CA PRO A 206 3.78 0.66 10.84
C PRO A 206 4.03 1.00 9.36
N ASN A 207 3.33 1.98 8.80
CA ASN A 207 3.53 2.38 7.41
C ASN A 207 4.96 2.87 7.12
N GLU A 208 5.57 3.57 8.08
CA GLU A 208 6.96 4.04 7.97
C GLU A 208 7.96 2.89 8.08
N LEU A 209 7.68 1.90 8.94
CA LEU A 209 8.50 0.69 9.00
C LEU A 209 8.50 -0.02 7.64
N TYR A 210 7.33 -0.21 7.01
CA TYR A 210 7.27 -0.87 5.70
C TYR A 210 8.04 -0.10 4.62
N GLU A 211 7.92 1.23 4.58
CA GLU A 211 8.66 2.07 3.64
C GLU A 211 10.19 1.93 3.85
N GLU A 212 10.65 1.97 5.10
CA GLU A 212 12.08 1.84 5.43
C GLU A 212 12.63 0.46 5.09
N LEU A 213 11.92 -0.60 5.46
CA LEU A 213 12.29 -1.98 5.11
C LEU A 213 12.34 -2.16 3.59
N TYR A 214 11.42 -1.55 2.85
CA TYR A 214 11.41 -1.61 1.39
C TYR A 214 12.64 -0.92 0.79
N MET A 215 12.92 0.31 1.23
CA MET A 215 14.09 1.06 0.78
C MET A 215 15.41 0.32 1.04
N LEU A 216 15.52 -0.36 2.19
CA LEU A 216 16.68 -1.20 2.52
C LEU A 216 16.74 -2.44 1.62
N SER A 217 15.63 -3.17 1.45
CA SER A 217 15.57 -4.41 0.67
C SER A 217 15.93 -4.19 -0.82
N LYS A 218 15.55 -3.04 -1.38
CA LYS A 218 15.85 -2.66 -2.76
C LYS A 218 17.21 -1.97 -2.93
N GLY A 219 17.92 -1.71 -1.83
CA GLY A 219 19.20 -0.99 -1.86
C GLY A 219 19.07 0.47 -2.33
N ILE A 220 17.88 1.07 -2.19
CA ILE A 220 17.63 2.48 -2.50
C ILE A 220 18.39 3.37 -1.53
N VAL A 221 18.40 2.97 -0.24
CA VAL A 221 19.23 3.58 0.79
C VAL A 221 20.50 2.74 0.90
N PRO A 222 21.71 3.35 0.77
CA PRO A 222 22.96 2.65 0.97
C PRO A 222 22.98 1.99 2.36
N SER A 223 23.27 0.69 2.39
CA SER A 223 23.45 -0.03 3.64
C SER A 223 24.57 -1.05 3.52
N ASN A 224 25.28 -1.24 4.63
CA ASN A 224 26.35 -2.24 4.74
C ASN A 224 25.84 -3.59 5.26
N PHE A 225 24.53 -3.80 5.33
CA PHE A 225 23.93 -5.06 5.78
C PHE A 225 24.24 -6.20 4.81
N SER A 226 24.42 -7.40 5.38
CA SER A 226 24.59 -8.63 4.61
C SER A 226 23.40 -8.86 3.67
N GLN A 227 23.65 -9.46 2.51
CA GLN A 227 22.57 -9.79 1.57
C GLN A 227 21.55 -10.76 2.18
N ALA A 228 22.00 -11.64 3.08
CA ALA A 228 21.14 -12.58 3.78
C ALA A 228 20.09 -11.87 4.65
N LEU A 229 20.47 -10.81 5.39
CA LEU A 229 19.53 -9.98 6.12
C LEU A 229 18.57 -9.22 5.19
N LEU A 230 19.10 -8.62 4.11
CA LEU A 230 18.29 -7.82 3.18
C LEU A 230 17.19 -8.65 2.50
N ASN A 231 17.48 -9.90 2.17
CA ASN A 231 16.51 -10.83 1.60
C ASN A 231 15.39 -11.19 2.61
N ASP A 232 15.71 -11.18 3.90
CA ASP A 232 14.80 -11.60 4.98
C ASP A 232 13.95 -10.44 5.54
N LEU A 233 14.15 -9.20 5.08
CA LEU A 233 13.35 -8.04 5.53
C LEU A 233 11.86 -8.17 5.19
N THR A 234 11.52 -8.98 4.18
CA THR A 234 10.12 -9.32 3.87
C THR A 234 9.48 -10.15 5.00
N THR A 235 10.23 -11.06 5.61
CA THR A 235 9.79 -11.84 6.78
C THR A 235 9.54 -10.93 7.99
N VAL A 236 10.40 -9.93 8.19
CA VAL A 236 10.23 -8.91 9.24
C VAL A 236 8.92 -8.16 9.06
N ALA A 237 8.67 -7.65 7.85
CA ALA A 237 7.45 -6.91 7.53
C ALA A 237 6.19 -7.78 7.63
N HIS A 238 6.23 -9.03 7.16
CA HIS A 238 5.12 -9.96 7.28
C HIS A 238 4.79 -10.25 8.76
N THR A 239 5.80 -10.44 9.60
CA THR A 239 5.61 -10.62 11.05
C THR A 239 4.91 -9.40 11.67
N CYS A 240 5.33 -8.20 11.27
CA CYS A 240 4.70 -6.96 11.73
C CYS A 240 3.24 -6.81 11.28
N THR A 241 2.93 -7.25 10.06
CA THR A 241 1.57 -7.23 9.49
C THR A 241 0.61 -8.08 10.32
N GLN A 242 1.11 -9.17 10.90
CA GLN A 242 0.35 -10.04 11.80
C GLN A 242 0.21 -9.48 13.24
N LYS A 243 0.77 -8.29 13.51
CA LYS A 243 0.83 -7.67 14.84
C LYS A 243 1.51 -8.55 15.89
N ASN A 244 2.55 -9.26 15.46
CA ASN A 244 3.29 -10.19 16.30
C ASN A 244 4.63 -9.60 16.74
N THR A 245 5.17 -10.21 17.79
CA THR A 245 6.55 -10.02 18.23
C THR A 245 7.36 -11.25 17.87
N HIS A 246 8.52 -11.08 17.23
CA HIS A 246 9.40 -12.19 16.91
C HIS A 246 10.86 -11.78 16.95
N THR A 247 11.72 -12.75 17.25
CA THR A 247 13.17 -12.60 17.27
C THR A 247 13.77 -13.76 16.51
N TYR A 248 14.67 -13.45 15.58
CA TYR A 248 15.33 -14.44 14.74
C TYR A 248 16.84 -14.22 14.71
N LEU A 249 17.59 -15.33 14.69
CA LEU A 249 19.04 -15.35 14.62
C LEU A 249 19.50 -16.39 13.60
N SER A 250 20.18 -15.92 12.55
CA SER A 250 20.85 -16.76 11.57
C SER A 250 22.35 -16.81 11.83
N LYS A 251 22.90 -18.02 11.90
CA LYS A 251 24.34 -18.28 12.10
C LYS A 251 24.92 -18.85 10.79
N GLY A 252 25.71 -18.04 10.08
CA GLY A 252 26.20 -18.38 8.74
C GLY A 252 27.55 -17.74 8.40
N GLY A 253 28.44 -17.54 9.38
CA GLY A 253 29.71 -16.84 9.17
C GLY A 253 29.48 -15.39 8.75
N LEU A 254 29.97 -15.01 7.56
CA LEU A 254 29.75 -13.67 6.97
C LEU A 254 28.29 -13.38 6.62
N SER A 255 27.45 -14.41 6.53
CA SER A 255 26.00 -14.27 6.32
C SER A 255 25.20 -14.29 7.62
N SER A 256 25.86 -14.16 8.78
CA SER A 256 25.15 -14.14 10.06
C SER A 256 24.42 -12.82 10.25
N TYR A 257 23.18 -12.91 10.71
CA TYR A 257 22.34 -11.76 11.01
C TYR A 257 21.32 -12.08 12.09
N TYR A 258 20.76 -11.01 12.63
CA TYR A 258 19.74 -11.01 13.67
C TYR A 258 18.69 -9.97 13.29
N TRP A 259 17.45 -10.26 13.63
CA TRP A 259 16.43 -9.24 13.68
C TRP A 259 15.43 -9.55 14.79
N HIS A 260 14.85 -8.49 15.30
CA HIS A 260 13.74 -8.50 16.23
C HIS A 260 12.71 -7.48 15.75
N VAL A 261 11.45 -7.86 15.83
CA VAL A 261 10.33 -6.99 15.52
C VAL A 261 9.29 -7.14 16.61
N ASP A 262 8.73 -6.01 17.03
CA ASP A 262 7.60 -5.94 17.95
C ASP A 262 6.57 -4.98 17.36
N CYS A 263 5.46 -5.55 16.89
CA CYS A 263 4.36 -4.80 16.31
C CYS A 263 3.10 -5.01 17.12
N SER A 264 3.02 -4.36 18.28
CA SER A 264 1.94 -4.56 19.24
C SER A 264 1.23 -3.25 19.60
N VAL A 265 0.00 -3.38 20.12
CA VAL A 265 -0.76 -2.25 20.68
C VAL A 265 -0.15 -1.90 22.04
N PRO A 266 0.31 -0.67 22.29
CA PRO A 266 0.91 -0.32 23.57
C PRO A 266 -0.09 -0.46 24.73
N VAL A 267 0.07 -1.48 25.56
CA VAL A 267 -0.83 -1.73 26.70
C VAL A 267 -0.38 -0.93 27.92
N HIS A 268 -0.52 0.41 27.92
CA HIS A 268 -0.29 1.34 29.05
C HIS A 268 0.89 1.10 30.02
N ARG A 269 1.89 0.29 29.66
CA ARG A 269 3.10 0.01 30.41
C ARG A 269 4.17 -0.41 29.42
N ILE A 270 4.90 0.57 28.89
CA ILE A 270 6.21 0.29 28.30
C ILE A 270 7.11 -0.09 29.48
N ARG A 271 7.20 -1.37 29.81
CA ARG A 271 8.47 -1.86 30.36
C ARG A 271 9.42 -1.84 29.18
N ALA A 272 10.51 -1.09 29.30
CA ALA A 272 11.63 -1.20 28.38
C ALA A 272 11.90 -2.70 28.17
N SER A 273 11.58 -3.20 26.99
CA SER A 273 11.92 -4.57 26.62
C SER A 273 13.44 -4.59 26.60
N HIS A 274 14.04 -5.26 27.58
CA HIS A 274 15.46 -5.54 27.55
C HIS A 274 15.70 -6.47 26.36
N VAL A 275 16.06 -5.90 25.21
CA VAL A 275 16.54 -6.68 24.08
C VAL A 275 17.88 -7.27 24.50
N PRO A 276 18.04 -8.61 24.51
CA PRO A 276 19.33 -9.22 24.78
C PRO A 276 20.33 -8.75 23.72
N GLN A 277 21.44 -8.17 24.18
CA GLN A 277 22.56 -7.79 23.33
C GLN A 277 23.15 -9.06 22.72
N PHE A 278 23.08 -9.21 21.40
CA PHE A 278 23.71 -10.33 20.71
C PHE A 278 25.07 -9.92 20.15
N ILE A 279 26.12 -10.52 20.72
CA ILE A 279 27.49 -10.47 20.22
C ILE A 279 27.62 -11.55 19.15
N PHE A 280 27.90 -11.17 17.90
CA PHE A 280 28.29 -12.14 16.89
C PHE A 280 29.77 -12.50 17.09
N HIS A 281 30.05 -13.76 17.42
CA HIS A 281 31.39 -14.30 17.32
C HIS A 281 31.64 -14.70 15.86
N THR A 282 32.50 -13.97 15.16
CA THR A 282 33.01 -14.42 13.86
C THR A 282 34.05 -15.53 14.11
N PRO A 283 34.16 -16.56 13.24
CA PRO A 283 35.08 -17.70 13.45
C PRO A 283 36.56 -17.35 13.31
N HIS A 284 36.91 -16.08 13.01
CA HIS A 284 38.27 -15.60 13.15
C HIS A 284 38.45 -15.01 14.55
N GLN A 285 39.45 -15.51 15.29
CA GLN A 285 39.77 -15.17 16.69
C GLN A 285 40.12 -13.69 16.96
N TYR A 286 39.78 -12.75 16.06
CA TYR A 286 40.18 -11.35 16.16
C TYR A 286 39.04 -10.36 16.35
N PHE A 287 37.77 -10.74 16.22
CA PHE A 287 36.67 -9.77 16.38
C PHE A 287 35.47 -10.37 17.11
N SER A 288 35.50 -10.26 18.44
CA SER A 288 34.30 -10.14 19.27
C SER A 288 34.24 -8.69 19.74
N PHE A 289 33.38 -7.88 19.12
CA PHE A 289 33.11 -6.54 19.62
C PHE A 289 31.81 -6.57 20.42
N PRO A 290 31.85 -6.33 21.74
CA PRO A 290 30.65 -5.90 22.44
C PRO A 290 30.22 -4.53 21.88
N VAL A 291 28.95 -4.40 21.51
CA VAL A 291 28.34 -3.09 21.29
C VAL A 291 28.07 -2.51 22.69
N TYR A 292 28.98 -1.66 23.16
CA TYR A 292 28.73 -0.85 24.34
C TYR A 292 27.67 0.19 24.04
N LYS A 293 26.79 0.40 25.02
CA LYS A 293 25.89 1.54 25.07
C LYS A 293 26.76 2.75 25.39
N ASP A 294 26.91 3.69 24.47
CA ASP A 294 27.32 5.04 24.85
C ASP A 294 26.11 5.68 25.56
N ASP A 295 25.99 5.41 26.86
CA ASP A 295 25.31 6.30 27.79
C ASP A 295 26.35 7.34 28.22
N GLU A 296 26.25 8.55 27.68
CA GLU A 296 26.80 9.84 28.14
C GLU A 296 26.47 10.83 27.00
N TRP A 297 25.49 11.74 27.04
CA TRP A 297 24.97 12.63 28.08
C TRP A 297 23.48 12.93 27.86
#